data_AF-A0A2V9D010-F1
#
_entry.id   AF-A0A2V9D010-F1
#
_cell.length_a   1.000
_cell.length_b   1.000
_cell.length_c   1.000
_cell.angle_alpha   90.00
_cell.angle_beta   90.00
_cell.angle_gamma   90.00
#
_symmetry.space_group_name_H-M   'P 1'
#
loop_
_entity.id
_entity.type
_entity.pdbx_description
1 polymer ?
#
loop_
_entity_poly.entity_id
_entity_poly.type
_entity_poly.pdbx_seq_one_letter_code
_entity_poly.pdbx_strand_id
1 'polypeptide(L)'
;MAKLSRKANYMALLLAVYVIADFLLAPLGGLETRPVSDVTTTGIATLGLLFTGLALNIICLVLILRHYRRAPIFGMIGSVLYFPAAIADQTGQFSSLTPPIGITYVEIIEAIVAIAIIGMGALILREKPEAPTKPT
;
A
#
# COMPACT_ATOMS: atom_id res chain seq x y z
N MET A 1 -5.21 -1.77 26.40
CA MET A 1 -4.59 -1.98 25.07
C MET A 1 -3.10 -1.75 25.21
N ALA A 2 -2.24 -2.65 24.72
CA ALA A 2 -0.79 -2.45 24.78
C ALA A 2 -0.39 -1.26 23.89
N LYS A 3 0.64 -0.50 24.29
CA LYS A 3 1.11 0.65 23.50
C LYS A 3 1.92 0.14 22.30
N LEU A 4 1.54 0.56 21.09
CA LEU A 4 2.31 0.27 19.88
C LEU A 4 3.72 0.87 19.98
N SER A 5 4.72 0.14 19.46
CA SER A 5 6.07 0.68 19.33
C SER A 5 6.07 1.90 18.42
N ARG A 6 7.05 2.80 18.58
CA ARG A 6 7.12 4.01 17.75
C ARG A 6 7.16 3.69 16.25
N LYS A 7 7.90 2.64 15.87
CA LYS A 7 7.98 2.16 14.48
C LYS A 7 6.65 1.61 13.99
N ALA A 8 5.95 0.83 14.82
CA ALA A 8 4.63 0.29 14.47
C ALA A 8 3.58 1.42 14.31
N ASN A 9 3.65 2.48 15.13
CA ASN A 9 2.80 3.67 14.96
C ASN A 9 3.09 4.40 13.64
N TYR A 10 4.37 4.61 13.29
CA TYR A 10 4.72 5.21 12.00
C TYR A 10 4.23 4.34 10.83
N MET A 11 4.39 3.02 10.92
CA MET A 11 3.90 2.11 9.89
C MET A 11 2.37 2.15 9.77
N ALA A 12 1.64 2.22 10.89
CA ALA A 12 0.18 2.36 10.87
C ALA A 12 -0.27 3.68 10.22
N LEU A 13 0.43 4.79 10.49
CA LEU A 13 0.17 6.06 9.82
C LEU A 13 0.43 5.97 8.31
N LEU A 14 1.56 5.40 7.90
CA LEU A 14 1.88 5.20 6.49
C LEU A 14 0.81 4.36 5.79
N LEU A 15 0.37 3.26 6.40
CA LEU A 15 -0.70 2.43 5.87
C LEU A 15 -2.03 3.17 5.74
N ALA A 16 -2.37 4.03 6.71
CA ALA A 16 -3.58 4.86 6.62
C ALA A 16 -3.51 5.85 5.46
N VAL A 17 -2.38 6.55 5.30
CA VAL A 17 -2.14 7.47 4.17
C VAL A 17 -2.21 6.71 2.84
N TYR A 18 -1.60 5.53 2.78
CA TYR A 18 -1.61 4.66 1.61
C TYR A 18 -3.04 4.28 1.21
N VAL A 19 -3.84 3.77 2.15
CA VAL A 19 -5.23 3.37 1.88
C VAL A 19 -6.08 4.53 1.35
N ILE A 20 -5.82 5.75 1.83
CA ILE A 20 -6.51 6.95 1.33
C ILE A 20 -6.05 7.27 -0.11
N ALA A 21 -4.75 7.19 -0.40
CA ALA A 21 -4.22 7.41 -1.75
C ALA A 21 -4.79 6.39 -2.75
N ASP A 22 -4.79 5.10 -2.39
CA ASP A 22 -5.36 4.01 -3.18
C ASP A 22 -6.85 4.25 -3.50
N PHE A 23 -7.60 4.74 -2.51
CA PHE A 23 -9.00 5.08 -2.70
C PHE A 23 -9.18 6.24 -3.69
N LEU A 24 -8.28 7.24 -3.68
CA LEU A 24 -8.28 8.36 -4.63
C LEU A 24 -7.87 7.92 -6.05
N LEU A 25 -7.01 6.91 -6.18
CA LEU A 25 -6.66 6.31 -7.48
C LEU A 25 -7.79 5.48 -8.07
N ALA A 26 -8.58 4.82 -7.22
CA ALA A 26 -9.71 4.03 -7.68
C ALA A 26 -10.78 4.91 -8.36
N PRO A 27 -11.58 4.35 -9.30
CA PRO A 27 -12.70 5.07 -9.91
C PRO A 27 -13.67 5.71 -8.92
N LEU A 28 -13.81 5.11 -7.74
CA LEU A 28 -14.64 5.61 -6.64
C LEU A 28 -14.08 6.87 -5.96
N GLY A 29 -12.79 7.16 -6.13
CA GLY A 29 -12.12 8.34 -5.60
C GLY A 29 -12.42 9.63 -6.36
N GLY A 30 -13.02 9.52 -7.55
CA GLY A 30 -13.48 10.66 -8.35
C GLY A 30 -12.39 11.42 -9.12
N LEU A 31 -11.11 11.02 -9.02
CA LEU A 31 -10.02 11.57 -9.83
C LEU A 31 -9.86 10.85 -11.18
N GLU A 32 -10.29 9.60 -11.27
CA GLU A 32 -10.27 8.85 -12.52
C GLU A 32 -11.43 9.31 -13.41
N THR A 33 -11.09 10.00 -14.50
CA THR A 33 -12.05 10.54 -15.46
C THR A 33 -12.05 9.79 -16.79
N ARG A 34 -11.15 8.82 -16.98
CA ARG A 34 -11.09 8.01 -18.20
C ARG A 34 -12.26 7.03 -18.21
N PRO A 35 -12.89 6.79 -19.36
CA PRO A 35 -13.98 5.83 -19.45
C PRO A 35 -13.44 4.41 -19.31
N VAL A 36 -14.21 3.53 -18.67
CA VAL A 36 -13.82 2.13 -18.46
C VAL A 36 -13.60 1.39 -19.79
N SER A 37 -14.23 1.83 -20.88
CA SER A 37 -14.02 1.29 -22.23
C SER A 37 -12.60 1.44 -22.77
N ASP A 38 -11.83 2.39 -22.23
CA ASP A 38 -10.45 2.67 -22.63
C ASP A 38 -9.42 1.93 -21.76
N VAL A 39 -9.87 1.15 -20.77
CA VAL A 39 -9.00 0.33 -19.93
C VAL A 39 -8.63 -0.94 -20.70
N THR A 40 -7.34 -1.25 -20.79
CA THR A 40 -6.87 -2.44 -21.51
C THR A 40 -7.00 -3.69 -20.64
N THR A 41 -6.83 -4.87 -21.24
CA THR A 41 -6.71 -6.14 -20.50
C THR A 41 -5.59 -6.09 -19.44
N THR A 42 -4.46 -5.46 -19.78
CA THR A 42 -3.34 -5.26 -18.84
C THR A 42 -3.75 -4.33 -17.70
N GLY A 43 -4.48 -3.25 -18.00
CA GLY A 43 -5.04 -2.34 -16.98
C GLY A 43 -5.99 -3.03 -16.02
N ILE A 44 -6.85 -3.93 -16.52
CA ILE A 44 -7.73 -4.73 -15.66
C ILE A 44 -6.92 -5.67 -14.76
N ALA A 45 -5.89 -6.33 -15.31
CA ALA A 45 -5.03 -7.22 -14.53
C ALA A 45 -4.28 -6.46 -13.43
N THR A 46 -3.75 -5.28 -13.73
CA THR A 46 -3.03 -4.46 -12.75
C THR A 46 -3.96 -3.77 -11.74
N LEU A 47 -5.21 -3.45 -12.10
CA LEU A 47 -6.26 -3.09 -11.12
C LEU A 47 -6.49 -4.22 -10.12
N GLY A 48 -6.51 -5.47 -10.58
CA GLY A 48 -6.61 -6.62 -9.69
C GLY A 48 -5.45 -6.70 -8.69
N LEU A 49 -4.22 -6.38 -9.14
CA LEU A 49 -3.06 -6.30 -8.25
C LEU A 49 -3.18 -5.14 -7.27
N LEU A 50 -3.64 -3.97 -7.72
CA LEU A 50 -3.86 -2.79 -6.87
C LEU A 50 -4.85 -3.12 -5.73
N PHE A 51 -6.03 -3.66 -6.06
CA PHE A 51 -7.02 -4.05 -5.05
C PHE A 51 -6.54 -5.16 -4.12
N THR A 52 -5.75 -6.12 -4.64
CA THR A 52 -5.11 -7.14 -3.81
C THR A 52 -4.12 -6.49 -2.84
N GLY A 53 -3.31 -5.55 -3.32
CA GLY A 53 -2.36 -4.78 -2.52
C GLY A 53 -3.06 -3.97 -1.42
N LEU A 54 -4.13 -3.26 -1.77
CA LEU A 54 -4.99 -2.54 -0.84
C LEU A 54 -5.52 -3.45 0.28
N ALA A 55 -6.06 -4.61 -0.08
CA ALA A 55 -6.57 -5.58 0.89
C ALA A 55 -5.46 -6.05 1.85
N LEU A 56 -4.26 -6.36 1.33
CA LEU A 56 -3.11 -6.73 2.16
C LEU A 56 -2.64 -5.60 3.08
N ASN A 57 -2.68 -4.34 2.62
CA ASN A 57 -2.34 -3.17 3.44
C ASN A 57 -3.37 -2.93 4.55
N ILE A 58 -4.67 -3.10 4.27
CA ILE A 58 -5.73 -3.06 5.29
C ILE A 58 -5.54 -4.18 6.31
N ILE A 59 -5.28 -5.41 5.86
CA ILE A 59 -4.98 -6.55 6.75
C ILE A 59 -3.76 -6.23 7.61
N CYS A 60 -2.70 -5.68 7.02
CA CYS A 60 -1.49 -5.28 7.73
C CYS A 60 -1.82 -4.27 8.84
N LEU A 61 -2.60 -3.22 8.52
CA LEU A 61 -3.00 -2.20 9.47
C LEU A 61 -3.74 -2.81 10.66
N VAL A 62 -4.76 -3.64 10.41
CA VAL A 62 -5.54 -4.32 11.46
C VAL A 62 -4.63 -5.21 12.32
N LEU A 63 -3.73 -5.98 11.70
CA LEU A 63 -2.84 -6.89 12.41
C LEU A 63 -1.77 -6.15 13.21
N ILE A 64 -1.25 -5.01 12.73
CA ILE A 64 -0.33 -4.16 13.49
C ILE A 64 -1.03 -3.63 14.74
N LEU A 65 -2.25 -3.11 14.61
CA LEU A 65 -3.05 -2.61 15.74
C LEU A 65 -3.37 -3.71 16.77
N ARG A 66 -3.37 -4.98 16.34
CA ARG A 66 -3.50 -6.17 17.21
C ARG A 66 -2.14 -6.74 17.67
N HIS A 67 -1.04 -6.03 17.44
CA HIS A 67 0.33 -6.40 17.85
C HIS A 67 0.88 -7.70 17.25
N TYR A 68 0.42 -8.12 16.07
CA TYR A 68 0.98 -9.29 15.39
C TYR A 68 2.35 -8.99 14.82
N ARG A 69 3.36 -9.74 15.27
CA ARG A 69 4.77 -9.53 14.88
C ARG A 69 5.04 -9.63 13.37
N ARG A 70 4.35 -10.53 12.68
CA ARG A 70 4.52 -10.77 11.23
C ARG A 70 3.60 -9.91 10.37
N ALA A 71 2.78 -9.04 10.97
CA ALA A 71 1.90 -8.14 10.24
C ALA A 71 2.62 -7.34 9.14
N PRO A 72 3.85 -6.83 9.33
CA PRO A 72 4.52 -6.03 8.31
C PRO A 72 4.74 -6.74 6.97
N ILE A 73 4.78 -8.08 6.93
CA ILE A 73 4.93 -8.85 5.69
C ILE A 73 3.81 -8.52 4.70
N PHE A 74 2.57 -8.43 5.20
CA PHE A 74 1.42 -8.10 4.36
C PHE A 74 1.53 -6.69 3.79
N GLY A 75 1.98 -5.72 4.59
CA GLY A 75 2.17 -4.33 4.15
C GLY A 75 3.27 -4.18 3.10
N MET A 76 4.38 -4.92 3.26
CA MET A 76 5.45 -4.94 2.26
C MET A 76 4.98 -5.55 0.94
N ILE A 77 4.31 -6.71 0.99
CA ILE A 77 3.79 -7.36 -0.23
C ILE A 77 2.74 -6.46 -0.88
N GLY A 78 1.80 -5.92 -0.10
CA GLY A 78 0.76 -5.02 -0.62
C GLY A 78 1.33 -3.80 -1.31
N SER A 79 2.31 -3.14 -0.69
CA SER A 79 3.01 -1.99 -1.27
C SER A 79 3.82 -2.33 -2.53
N VAL A 80 4.33 -3.56 -2.66
CA VAL A 80 5.01 -4.00 -3.89
C VAL A 80 4.02 -4.18 -5.04
N LEU A 81 2.80 -4.64 -4.76
CA LEU A 81 1.77 -4.89 -5.78
C LEU A 81 1.22 -3.63 -6.45
N TYR A 82 1.48 -2.45 -5.88
CA TYR A 82 1.15 -1.17 -6.49
C TYR A 82 2.00 -0.82 -7.72
N PHE A 83 3.30 -1.13 -7.70
CA PHE A 83 4.21 -0.71 -8.78
C PHE A 83 3.81 -1.23 -10.16
N PRO A 84 3.36 -2.48 -10.35
CA PRO A 84 2.82 -2.91 -11.64
C PRO A 84 1.68 -2.04 -12.17
N ALA A 85 0.77 -1.56 -11.31
CA ALA A 85 -0.32 -0.69 -11.72
C ALA A 85 0.17 0.70 -12.13
N ALA A 86 0.99 1.33 -11.29
CA ALA A 86 1.57 2.64 -11.59
C ALA A 86 2.44 2.62 -12.86
N ILE A 87 3.25 1.57 -13.06
CA ILE A 87 4.06 1.41 -14.27
C ILE A 87 3.14 1.23 -15.49
N ALA A 88 2.10 0.41 -15.37
CA ALA A 88 1.16 0.24 -16.48
C ALA A 88 0.46 1.55 -16.84
N ASP A 89 0.12 2.38 -15.85
CA ASP A 89 -0.55 3.66 -16.11
C ASP A 89 0.36 4.66 -16.81
N GLN A 90 1.58 4.81 -16.30
CA GLN A 90 2.57 5.73 -16.85
C GLN A 90 3.14 5.30 -18.22
N THR A 91 2.98 4.04 -18.60
CA THR A 91 3.45 3.51 -19.90
C THR A 91 2.34 3.36 -20.94
N GLY A 92 1.12 3.81 -20.64
CA GLY A 92 -0.05 3.66 -21.53
C GLY A 92 -0.50 2.21 -21.70
N GLN A 93 -0.06 1.31 -20.82
CA GLN A 93 -0.52 -0.08 -20.80
C GLN A 93 -1.81 -0.23 -19.98
N PHE A 94 -2.13 0.69 -19.07
CA PHE A 94 -3.36 0.66 -18.30
C PHE A 94 -4.57 1.10 -19.12
N SER A 95 -4.43 2.24 -19.81
CA SER A 95 -5.47 2.81 -20.67
C SER A 95 -4.84 3.37 -21.94
N SER A 96 -5.64 3.43 -23.01
CA SER A 96 -5.30 4.13 -24.25
C SER A 96 -5.16 5.65 -24.06
N LEU A 97 -5.69 6.20 -22.95
CA LEU A 97 -5.61 7.61 -22.60
C LEU A 97 -4.57 7.86 -21.50
N THR A 98 -3.92 9.02 -21.60
CA THR A 98 -2.97 9.49 -20.59
C THR A 98 -3.65 9.66 -19.23
N PRO A 99 -2.97 9.34 -18.11
CA PRO A 99 -3.51 9.55 -16.78
C PRO A 99 -3.89 11.01 -16.55
N PRO A 100 -5.05 11.30 -15.90
CA PRO A 100 -5.35 12.63 -15.43
C PRO A 100 -4.25 13.16 -14.50
N ILE A 101 -3.96 14.46 -14.54
CA ILE A 101 -2.88 15.07 -13.73
C ILE A 101 -3.03 14.77 -12.23
N GLY A 102 -4.28 14.71 -11.73
CA GLY A 102 -4.57 14.37 -10.34
C GLY A 102 -4.14 12.95 -9.98
N ILE A 103 -4.40 11.98 -10.87
CA ILE A 103 -3.96 10.58 -10.72
C ILE A 103 -2.44 10.52 -10.66
N THR A 104 -1.73 11.19 -11.59
CA THR A 104 -0.26 11.22 -11.60
C THR A 104 0.34 11.74 -10.28
N TYR A 105 -0.24 12.78 -9.69
CA TYR A 105 0.25 13.28 -8.39
C TYR A 105 0.03 12.28 -7.26
N VAL A 106 -1.15 11.65 -7.23
CA VAL A 106 -1.45 10.63 -6.21
C VAL A 106 -0.53 9.42 -6.38
N GLU A 107 -0.26 8.98 -7.61
CA GLU A 107 0.68 7.88 -7.88
C GLU A 107 2.10 8.18 -7.39
N ILE A 108 2.59 9.41 -7.56
CA ILE A 108 3.92 9.79 -7.04
C ILE A 108 3.93 9.74 -5.51
N ILE A 109 2.90 10.29 -4.86
CA ILE A 109 2.77 10.27 -3.40
C ILE A 109 2.70 8.83 -2.91
N GLU A 110 1.88 8.00 -3.55
CA GLU A 110 1.69 6.61 -3.18
C GLU A 110 2.96 5.80 -3.37
N ALA A 111 3.72 6.02 -4.43
CA ALA A 111 5.03 5.38 -4.63
C ALA A 111 6.01 5.69 -3.48
N ILE A 112 6.05 6.95 -3.03
CA ILE A 112 6.89 7.36 -1.89
C ILE A 112 6.44 6.65 -0.61
N VAL A 113 5.13 6.60 -0.36
CA VAL A 113 4.56 5.94 0.83
C VAL A 113 4.79 4.42 0.77
N ALA A 114 4.64 3.79 -0.40
CA ALA A 114 4.92 2.38 -0.65
C ALA A 114 6.35 2.02 -0.25
N ILE A 115 7.33 2.80 -0.73
CA ILE A 115 8.75 2.61 -0.40
C ILE A 115 8.97 2.76 1.11
N ALA A 116 8.34 3.75 1.75
CA ALA A 116 8.43 3.96 3.18
C ALA A 116 7.84 2.78 3.98
N ILE A 117 6.70 2.21 3.55
CA ILE A 117 6.09 1.02 4.16
C ILE A 117 7.02 -0.19 4.02
N ILE A 118 7.62 -0.39 2.84
CA ILE A 118 8.56 -1.48 2.60
C ILE A 118 9.77 -1.36 3.54
N GLY A 119 10.37 -0.18 3.61
CA GLY A 119 11.50 0.11 4.49
C GLY A 119 11.16 -0.08 5.98
N MET A 120 10.03 0.47 6.42
CA MET A 120 9.57 0.35 7.80
C MET A 120 9.23 -1.09 8.17
N GLY A 121 8.59 -1.84 7.27
CA GLY A 121 8.27 -3.24 7.48
C GLY A 121 9.53 -4.09 7.65
N ALA A 122 10.54 -3.86 6.82
CA ALA A 122 11.85 -4.51 6.95
C ALA A 122 12.52 -4.15 8.29
N LEU A 123 12.45 -2.89 8.73
CA LEU A 123 13.02 -2.45 10.01
C LEU A 123 12.33 -3.09 11.21
N ILE A 124 11.01 -3.25 11.19
CA ILE A 124 10.24 -3.90 12.26
C ILE A 124 10.53 -5.40 12.32
N LEU A 125 10.61 -6.07 11.16
CA LEU A 125 10.90 -7.51 11.12
C LEU A 125 12.32 -7.87 11.56
N ARG A 126 13.26 -6.92 11.48
CA ARG A 126 14.63 -7.08 11.99
C ARG A 126 14.74 -6.95 13.52
N GLU A 127 13.69 -6.48 14.21
CA GLU A 127 13.72 -6.40 15.67
C GLU A 127 13.74 -7.80 16.30
N LYS A 128 14.73 -8.03 17.18
CA LYS A 128 14.84 -9.27 17.95
C LYS A 128 13.69 -9.33 18.97
N PRO A 129 13.10 -10.51 19.21
CA PRO A 129 12.14 -10.66 20.29
C PRO A 129 12.85 -10.37 21.62
N GLU A 130 12.22 -9.58 22.48
CA GLU A 130 12.69 -9.43 23.86
C GLU A 130 12.80 -10.82 24.49
N ALA A 131 13.96 -11.12 25.08
CA ALA A 131 14.16 -12.38 25.77
C ALA A 131 13.15 -12.47 26.92
N PRO A 132 12.50 -13.62 27.15
CA PRO A 132 11.62 -13.77 28.29
C PRO A 132 12.43 -13.48 29.56
N THR A 133 12.01 -12.47 30.31
CA THR A 133 12.55 -12.17 31.63
C THR A 133 12.36 -13.43 32.48
N LYS A 134 13.48 -14.07 32.86
CA LYS A 134 13.44 -15.18 33.80
C LYS A 134 12.74 -14.69 35.08
N PRO A 135 11.74 -15.40 35.62
CA PRO A 135 11.25 -15.12 36.95
C PRO A 135 12.41 -15.30 37.94
N THR A 136 12.67 -14.25 38.73
CA THR A 136 13.57 -14.24 39.89
C THR A 136 12.94 -14.98 41.06
#